data_AF-A0A2I0P025-F1
#
_entry.id   AF-A0A2I0P025-F1
#
_cell.length_a   1.000
_cell.length_b   1.000
_cell.length_c   1.000
_cell.angle_alpha   90.00
_cell.angle_beta   90.00
_cell.angle_gamma   90.00
#
_symmetry.space_group_name_H-M   'P 1'
#
loop_
_entity.id
_entity.type
_entity.pdbx_description
1 polymer ?
#
loop_
_entity_poly.entity_id
_entity_poly.type
_entity_poly.pdbx_seq_one_letter_code
_entity_poly.pdbx_strand_id
1 'polypeptide(L)' 'MYVTAYDPKGVLLADPYRIDKIGSSFIVDDHDAGLIRRLSDLAQSGGGIIKQQETGGISYYTLDVDGSWWIVAVSGR' A
#
# COMPACT_ATOMS: atom_id res chain seq x y z
N MET A 1 8.31 12.29 -1.22
CA MET A 1 7.53 11.26 -1.95
C MET A 1 8.38 10.02 -2.03
N TYR A 2 7.80 8.85 -1.77
CA TYR A 2 8.48 7.57 -1.90
C TYR A 2 7.50 6.51 -2.38
N VAL A 3 8.04 5.39 -2.85
CA VAL A 3 7.27 4.29 -3.44
C VAL A 3 7.50 3.03 -2.63
N THR A 4 6.43 2.28 -2.42
CA THR A 4 6.45 0.93 -1.84
C THR A 4 5.72 -0.04 -2.75
N ALA A 5 6.01 -1.33 -2.60
CA ALA A 5 5.38 -2.38 -3.39
C ALA A 5 4.97 -3.55 -2.49
N TYR A 6 3.87 -4.19 -2.84
CA TYR A 6 3.32 -5.33 -2.11
C TYR A 6 2.82 -6.41 -3.08
N ASP A 7 2.84 -7.67 -2.62
CA ASP A 7 2.23 -8.80 -3.33
C ASP A 7 0.71 -8.87 -3.07
N PRO A 8 -0.05 -9.72 -3.79
CA PRO A 8 -1.49 -9.92 -3.67
C PRO A 8 -2.03 -10.14 -2.24
N LYS A 9 -1.19 -10.61 -1.32
CA LYS A 9 -1.53 -10.95 0.06
C LYS A 9 -1.11 -9.87 1.05
N GLY A 10 -0.57 -8.75 0.59
CA GLY A 10 -0.11 -7.66 1.44
C GLY A 10 1.28 -7.89 2.03
N VAL A 11 2.09 -8.77 1.44
CA VAL A 11 3.50 -8.95 1.79
C VAL A 11 4.31 -7.81 1.19
N LEU A 12 5.14 -7.17 2.00
CA LEU A 12 5.97 -6.05 1.55
C LEU A 12 7.11 -6.54 0.64
N LEU A 13 7.13 -6.07 -0.61
CA LEU A 13 8.16 -6.40 -1.60
C LEU A 13 9.28 -5.36 -1.64
N ALA A 14 8.94 -4.08 -1.47
CA ALA A 14 9.91 -2.99 -1.49
C ALA A 14 9.45 -1.81 -0.62
N ASP A 15 10.38 -1.25 0.16
CA ASP A 15 10.19 0.00 0.91
C ASP A 15 11.55 0.67 1.17
N PRO A 16 11.73 1.96 0.86
CA PRO A 16 13.01 2.65 1.03
C PRO A 16 13.37 2.97 2.49
N TYR A 17 12.40 2.87 3.41
CA TYR A 17 12.59 3.19 4.84
C TYR A 17 12.43 1.97 5.75
N ARG A 18 11.65 0.96 5.34
CA ARG A 18 11.36 -0.27 6.10
C ARG A 18 12.02 -1.50 5.48
N ILE A 19 13.32 -1.40 5.20
CA ILE A 19 14.09 -2.46 4.55
C ILE A 19 14.06 -3.76 5.37
N ASP A 20 14.08 -3.66 6.70
CA ASP A 20 14.01 -4.80 7.63
C ASP A 20 12.64 -5.51 7.65
N LYS A 21 11.62 -4.92 7.02
CA LYS A 21 10.26 -5.47 6.96
C LYS A 21 9.93 -6.12 5.62
N ILE A 22 10.85 -6.10 4.65
CA ILE A 22 10.64 -6.79 3.36
C ILE A 22 10.39 -8.28 3.64
N GLY A 23 9.35 -8.84 3.02
CA GLY A 23 8.86 -10.21 3.24
C GLY A 23 7.85 -10.37 4.39
N SER A 24 7.56 -9.31 5.15
CA SER A 24 6.53 -9.34 6.20
C SER A 24 5.14 -9.05 5.62
N SER A 25 4.11 -9.70 6.17
CA SER A 25 2.71 -9.40 5.84
C SER A 25 2.21 -8.17 6.61
N PHE A 26 1.50 -7.29 5.91
CA PHE A 26 0.80 -6.13 6.48
C PHE A 26 -0.72 -6.23 6.35
N ILE A 27 -1.23 -7.37 5.89
CA ILE A 27 -2.63 -7.77 5.98
C ILE A 27 -2.64 -9.03 6.86
N VAL A 28 -3.23 -8.92 8.04
CA VAL A 28 -3.16 -9.99 9.07
C VAL A 28 -4.17 -11.09 8.80
N ASP A 29 -5.40 -10.71 8.44
CA ASP A 29 -6.49 -11.64 8.12
C ASP A 29 -7.57 -10.96 7.24
N ASP A 30 -8.61 -11.72 6.90
CA ASP A 30 -9.70 -11.26 6.03
C ASP A 30 -10.55 -10.13 6.64
N HIS A 31 -10.48 -9.91 7.96
CA HIS A 31 -11.20 -8.85 8.68
C HIS A 31 -10.34 -7.60 8.92
N ASP A 32 -9.11 -7.57 8.40
CA ASP A 32 -8.21 -6.44 8.54
C ASP A 32 -8.82 -5.18 7.89
N ALA A 33 -9.08 -4.15 8.70
CA ALA A 33 -9.58 -2.85 8.24
C ALA A 33 -8.44 -1.80 8.09
N GLY A 34 -7.20 -2.25 8.08
CA GLY A 34 -5.99 -1.45 8.01
C GLY A 34 -5.84 -0.67 6.71
N LEU A 35 -4.86 0.24 6.69
CA LEU A 35 -4.58 1.06 5.52
C LEU A 35 -4.11 0.21 4.33
N ILE A 36 -3.25 -0.79 4.58
CA ILE A 36 -2.68 -1.62 3.51
C ILE A 36 -3.77 -2.46 2.82
N ARG A 37 -4.71 -3.03 3.59
CA ARG A 37 -5.88 -3.72 3.02
C ARG A 37 -6.68 -2.80 2.10
N ARG A 38 -7.04 -1.61 2.57
CA ARG A 38 -7.79 -0.62 1.77
C ARG A 38 -7.05 -0.21 0.49
N LEU A 39 -5.72 -0.08 0.55
CA LEU A 39 -4.91 0.23 -0.64
C LEU A 39 -4.83 -0.95 -1.61
N SER A 40 -4.77 -2.19 -1.11
CA SER A 40 -4.85 -3.41 -1.91
C SER A 40 -6.20 -3.48 -2.65
N ASP A 41 -7.30 -3.30 -1.94
CA ASP A 41 -8.65 -3.36 -2.51
C ASP A 41 -8.82 -2.32 -3.61
N LEU A 42 -8.33 -1.10 -3.36
CA LEU A 42 -8.38 -0.02 -4.34
C LEU A 42 -7.48 -0.28 -5.56
N ALA A 43 -6.29 -0.87 -5.37
CA ALA A 43 -5.43 -1.27 -6.48
C ALA A 43 -6.14 -2.29 -7.38
N GLN A 44 -6.71 -3.32 -6.77
CA GLN A 44 -7.42 -4.40 -7.47
C GLN A 44 -8.72 -3.93 -8.15
N SER A 45 -9.31 -2.83 -7.69
CA SER A 45 -10.48 -2.22 -8.33
C SER A 45 -10.15 -1.19 -9.43
N GLY A 46 -8.91 -1.13 -9.89
CA GLY A 46 -8.47 -0.22 -10.97
C GLY A 46 -7.57 0.94 -10.51
N GLY A 47 -7.15 0.95 -9.25
CA GLY A 47 -6.26 1.97 -8.68
C GLY A 47 -6.97 3.26 -8.26
N GLY A 48 -6.25 4.11 -7.54
CA GLY A 48 -6.78 5.38 -7.06
C GLY A 48 -5.97 6.04 -5.96
N ILE A 49 -6.55 7.08 -5.33
CA ILE A 49 -5.91 7.85 -4.27
C ILE A 49 -6.73 7.76 -2.98
N ILE A 50 -6.07 7.43 -1.87
CA ILE A 50 -6.59 7.62 -0.51
C ILE A 50 -5.90 8.83 0.10
N LYS A 51 -6.68 9.80 0.59
CA LYS A 51 -6.17 10.96 1.32
C LYS A 51 -6.49 10.81 2.80
N GLN A 52 -5.49 10.87 3.67
CA GLN A 52 -5.71 10.98 5.10
C GLN A 52 -5.54 12.44 5.53
N GLN A 53 -6.64 13.06 5.95
CA GLN A 53 -6.61 14.43 6.46
C GLN A 53 -5.97 14.52 7.85
N GLU A 54 -6.07 13.46 8.65
CA GLU A 54 -5.58 13.42 10.04
C GLU A 54 -4.05 13.29 10.15
N THR A 55 -3.38 12.76 9.12
CA THR A 55 -1.92 12.57 9.08
C THR A 55 -1.21 13.67 8.29
N GLY A 56 -1.57 14.93 8.51
CA GLY A 56 -0.86 16.06 7.88
C GLY A 56 -1.07 16.19 6.37
N GLY A 57 -2.05 15.48 5.81
CA GLY A 57 -2.35 15.53 4.37
C GLY A 57 -1.58 14.50 3.54
N ILE A 58 -1.15 13.38 4.14
CA ILE A 58 -0.58 12.27 3.38
C ILE A 58 -1.62 11.71 2.40
N SER A 59 -1.18 11.58 1.16
CA SER A 59 -1.91 10.96 0.06
C SER A 59 -1.17 9.69 -0.39
N TYR A 60 -1.93 8.63 -0.57
CA TYR A 60 -1.48 7.33 -1.05
C TYR A 60 -2.12 7.09 -2.41
N TYR A 61 -1.32 7.07 -3.47
CA TYR A 61 -1.77 6.55 -4.76
C TYR A 61 -1.44 5.06 -4.83
N THR A 62 -2.38 4.24 -5.27
CA THR A 62 -2.20 2.78 -5.39
C THR A 62 -2.67 2.29 -6.75
N LEU A 63 -1.99 1.31 -7.31
CA LEU A 63 -2.31 0.75 -8.62
C LEU A 63 -1.84 -0.70 -8.72
N ASP A 64 -2.70 -1.59 -9.22
CA ASP A 64 -2.30 -2.93 -9.64
C ASP A 64 -1.44 -2.85 -10.89
N VAL A 65 -0.26 -3.50 -10.87
CA VAL A 65 0.69 -3.37 -11.97
C VAL A 65 0.45 -4.41 -13.05
N ASP A 66 0.26 -5.67 -12.65
CA ASP A 66 0.11 -6.81 -13.57
C ASP A 66 -0.67 -8.00 -12.96
N GLY A 67 -1.38 -7.78 -11.86
CA GLY A 67 -2.06 -8.81 -11.09
C GLY A 67 -1.16 -9.65 -10.17
N SER A 68 0.17 -9.48 -10.22
CA SER A 68 1.12 -10.18 -9.35
C SER A 68 1.74 -9.30 -8.26
N TRP A 69 1.55 -7.99 -8.34
CA TRP A 69 1.91 -7.01 -7.31
C TRP A 69 1.22 -5.66 -7.57
N TRP A 70 1.15 -4.84 -6.53
CA TRP A 70 0.69 -3.45 -6.63
C TRP A 70 1.71 -2.47 -6.05
N ILE A 71 1.65 -1.25 -6.54
CA ILE A 71 2.51 -0.14 -6.13
C ILE A 71 1.73 0.83 -5.25
N VAL A 72 2.42 1.45 -4.29
CA VAL A 72 1.90 2.58 -3.53
C VAL A 72 2.89 3.74 -3.62
N ALA A 73 2.45 4.88 -4.13
CA ALA A 73 3.20 6.13 -4.07
C ALA A 73 2.66 6.98 -2.91
N VAL A 74 3.53 7.33 -1.98
CA VAL A 74 3.21 8.13 -0.80
C VAL A 74 3.73 9.55 -0.99
N SER A 75 2.82 10.53 -0.86
CA SER A 75 3.14 11.96 -0.98
C SER A 75 2.43 12.75 0.12
N GLY A 76 3.14 13.65 0.78
CA GLY A 76 2.64 14.42 1.94
C GLY A 76 3.80 14.85 2.84
N ARG A 77 3.54 15.80 3.74
CA ARG A 77 4.55 16.33 4.68
C ARG A 77 4.09 16.13 6.12
#